data_AF-A0A3A4ZC80-F1
#
_entry.id   AF-A0A3A4ZC80-F1
#
_cell.length_a   1.000
_cell.length_b   1.000
_cell.length_c   1.000
_cell.angle_alpha   90.00
_cell.angle_beta   90.00
_cell.angle_gamma   90.00
#
_symmetry.space_group_name_H-M   'P 1'
#
loop_
_entity.id
_entity.type
_entity.pdbx_description
1 polymer ?
#
loop_
_entity_poly.entity_id
_entity_poly.type
_entity_poly.pdbx_seq_one_letter_code
_entity_poly.pdbx_strand_id
1 'polypeptide(L)'
;MLSPLFPNFPTEIESAIHSALEMTKEAASEALRGFISSMERRLKRDIANTREYYEAMAREMTEGLNRPGLGEAQKLERKAKTEDLPSEAQRKIDDLRQKYRIRLKVMPSGAVRILTDVVQLMVTVQYKRLIRDISIFWNQVTLVLDPLVCETCGKTLQRAYCR
;
A
#
# COMPACT_ATOMS: atom_id res chain seq x y z
N MET A 1 -33.76 11.87 21.75
CA MET A 1 -34.82 11.28 20.90
C MET A 1 -35.19 12.31 19.84
N LEU A 2 -34.81 12.08 18.57
CA LEU A 2 -35.22 12.92 17.44
C LEU A 2 -36.07 12.05 16.52
N SER A 3 -37.32 12.44 16.30
CA SER A 3 -38.27 11.85 15.34
C SER A 3 -38.96 13.02 14.60
N PRO A 4 -39.47 12.86 13.37
CA PRO A 4 -38.77 12.47 12.15
C PRO A 4 -38.88 13.64 11.15
N LEU A 5 -38.01 14.65 11.25
CA LEU A 5 -38.06 15.77 10.29
C LEU A 5 -37.63 15.37 8.88
N PHE A 6 -36.93 14.23 8.73
CA PHE A 6 -36.45 13.73 7.45
C PHE A 6 -36.52 12.20 7.43
N PRO A 7 -37.66 11.59 7.07
CA PRO A 7 -37.84 10.13 7.09
C PRO A 7 -36.88 9.39 6.15
N ASN A 8 -36.31 10.10 5.16
CA ASN A 8 -35.37 9.55 4.18
C ASN A 8 -33.90 9.90 4.47
N PHE A 9 -33.58 10.47 5.63
CA PHE A 9 -32.20 10.79 5.96
C PHE A 9 -31.47 9.52 6.41
N PRO A 10 -30.52 8.99 5.62
CA PRO A 10 -29.92 7.69 5.92
C PRO A 10 -29.29 7.71 7.31
N THR A 11 -29.75 6.82 8.17
CA THR A 11 -29.21 6.64 9.52
C THR A 11 -27.94 5.80 9.51
N GLU A 12 -27.77 4.95 8.49
CA GLU A 12 -26.64 4.07 8.31
C GLU A 12 -25.53 4.76 7.50
N ILE A 13 -24.53 5.30 8.20
CA ILE A 13 -23.37 5.96 7.58
C ILE A 13 -22.14 5.03 7.49
N GLU A 14 -22.24 3.81 8.01
CA GLU A 14 -21.13 2.88 8.14
C GLU A 14 -20.52 2.51 6.79
N SER A 15 -21.37 2.24 5.79
CA SER A 15 -20.94 1.94 4.42
C SER A 15 -20.23 3.13 3.77
N ALA A 16 -20.71 4.35 4.01
CA ALA A 16 -20.07 5.57 3.51
C ALA A 16 -18.70 5.80 4.16
N ILE A 17 -18.59 5.59 5.48
CA ILE A 17 -17.32 5.68 6.21
C ILE A 17 -16.34 4.62 5.72
N HIS A 18 -16.79 3.37 5.57
CA HIS A 18 -15.96 2.28 5.06
C HIS A 18 -15.41 2.60 3.67
N SER A 19 -16.28 3.02 2.75
CA SER A 19 -15.87 3.43 1.40
C SER A 19 -14.89 4.61 1.44
N ALA A 20 -15.14 5.61 2.27
CA ALA A 20 -14.23 6.76 2.43
C ALA A 20 -12.85 6.33 2.96
N LEU A 21 -12.79 5.38 3.90
CA LEU A 21 -11.52 4.85 4.42
C LEU A 21 -10.74 4.07 3.36
N GLU A 22 -11.40 3.23 2.55
CA GLU A 22 -10.75 2.53 1.45
C GLU A 22 -10.24 3.49 0.36
N MET A 23 -11.04 4.49 -0.02
CA MET A 23 -10.59 5.55 -0.93
C MET A 23 -9.39 6.33 -0.36
N THR A 24 -9.43 6.63 0.94
CA THR A 24 -8.32 7.33 1.61
C THR A 24 -7.06 6.49 1.63
N LYS A 25 -7.16 5.17 1.80
CA LYS A 25 -6.01 4.25 1.73
C LYS A 25 -5.37 4.25 0.34
N GLU A 26 -6.17 4.20 -0.73
CA GLU A 26 -5.67 4.33 -2.10
C GLU A 26 -5.00 5.70 -2.32
N ALA A 27 -5.67 6.80 -1.95
CA ALA A 27 -5.14 8.16 -2.10
C ALA A 27 -3.85 8.39 -1.30
N ALA A 28 -3.77 7.89 -0.07
CA ALA A 28 -2.57 8.00 0.75
C ALA A 28 -1.42 7.17 0.18
N SER A 29 -1.71 5.99 -0.39
CA SER A 29 -0.70 5.18 -1.07
C SER A 29 -0.15 5.89 -2.30
N GLU A 30 -1.00 6.60 -3.04
CA GLU A 30 -0.59 7.42 -4.17
C GLU A 30 0.29 8.60 -3.72
N ALA A 31 -0.18 9.37 -2.74
CA ALA A 31 0.54 10.53 -2.22
C ALA A 31 1.92 10.15 -1.66
N LEU A 32 2.04 8.96 -1.05
CA LEU A 32 3.29 8.46 -0.46
C LEU A 32 4.14 7.63 -1.43
N ARG A 33 3.69 7.41 -2.67
CA ARG A 33 4.37 6.54 -3.65
C ARG A 33 5.84 6.90 -3.83
N GLY A 34 6.16 8.19 -3.95
CA GLY A 34 7.54 8.66 -4.11
C GLY A 34 8.42 8.37 -2.88
N PHE A 35 7.86 8.55 -1.68
CA PHE A 35 8.54 8.24 -0.43
C PHE A 35 8.79 6.73 -0.28
N ILE A 36 7.75 5.91 -0.50
CA ILE A 36 7.84 4.44 -0.43
C ILE A 36 8.90 3.93 -1.41
N SER A 37 8.86 4.38 -2.68
CA SER A 37 9.85 4.01 -3.69
C SER A 37 11.28 4.38 -3.29
N SER A 38 11.48 5.56 -2.70
CA SER A 38 12.78 5.97 -2.16
C SER A 38 13.26 5.05 -1.05
N MET A 39 12.38 4.63 -0.14
CA MET A 39 12.69 3.71 0.96
C MET A 39 13.01 2.30 0.48
N GLU A 40 12.23 1.77 -0.46
CA GLU A 40 12.51 0.48 -1.09
C GLU A 40 13.86 0.47 -1.80
N ARG A 41 14.20 1.56 -2.51
CA ARG A 41 15.51 1.69 -3.17
C ARG A 41 16.65 1.72 -2.16
N ARG A 42 16.50 2.41 -1.03
CA ARG A 42 17.51 2.41 0.04
C ARG A 42 17.64 1.04 0.69
N LEU A 43 16.52 0.37 0.99
CA LEU A 43 16.51 -1.00 1.51
C LEU A 43 17.25 -1.96 0.56
N LYS A 44 16.94 -1.92 -0.74
CA LYS A 44 17.60 -2.77 -1.75
C LYS A 44 19.10 -2.54 -1.77
N ARG A 45 19.54 -1.28 -1.73
CA ARG A 45 20.97 -0.93 -1.69
C ARG A 45 21.64 -1.44 -0.42
N ASP A 46 21.03 -1.22 0.74
CA ASP A 46 21.62 -1.63 2.02
C ASP A 46 21.69 -3.16 2.13
N ILE A 47 20.70 -3.89 1.61
CA ILE A 47 20.73 -5.35 1.51
C ILE A 47 21.87 -5.79 0.58
N ALA A 48 22.01 -5.17 -0.60
CA ALA A 48 23.09 -5.51 -1.54
C ALA A 48 24.47 -5.29 -0.91
N ASN A 49 24.69 -4.12 -0.30
CA ASN A 49 25.93 -3.81 0.41
C ASN A 49 26.21 -4.80 1.55
N THR A 50 25.19 -5.20 2.31
CA THR A 50 25.33 -6.19 3.38
C THR A 50 25.76 -7.55 2.82
N ARG A 51 25.14 -8.00 1.74
CA ARG A 51 25.52 -9.27 1.09
C ARG A 51 26.95 -9.23 0.58
N GLU A 52 27.32 -8.19 -0.16
CA GLU A 52 28.69 -8.02 -0.67
C GLU A 52 29.73 -8.03 0.46
N TYR A 53 29.44 -7.35 1.57
CA TYR A 53 30.31 -7.32 2.74
C TYR A 53 30.52 -8.72 3.35
N TYR A 54 29.44 -9.47 3.60
CA TYR A 54 29.54 -10.80 4.19
C TYR A 54 30.12 -11.83 3.21
N GLU A 55 29.86 -11.69 1.90
CA GLU A 55 30.49 -12.52 0.87
C GLU A 55 32.00 -12.27 0.76
N ALA A 56 32.43 -11.01 0.79
CA ALA A 56 33.85 -10.65 0.80
C ALA A 56 34.54 -11.21 2.07
N MET A 57 33.91 -11.06 3.23
CA MET A 57 34.42 -11.63 4.48
C MET A 57 34.52 -13.16 4.42
N ALA A 58 33.52 -13.85 3.89
CA ALA A 58 33.53 -15.31 3.74
C ALA A 58 34.66 -15.77 2.79
N ARG A 59 34.89 -15.04 1.69
CA ARG A 59 36.02 -15.30 0.78
C ARG A 59 37.36 -15.16 1.49
N GLU A 60 37.59 -14.04 2.19
CA GLU A 60 38.83 -13.80 2.94
C GLU A 60 39.08 -14.88 4.02
N MET A 61 38.04 -15.30 4.75
CA MET A 61 38.15 -16.36 5.75
C MET A 61 38.47 -17.72 5.11
N THR A 62 37.88 -18.02 3.96
CA THR A 62 38.11 -19.26 3.21
C THR A 62 39.53 -19.31 2.64
N GLU A 63 40.00 -18.23 2.03
CA GLU A 63 41.38 -18.10 1.54
C GLU A 63 42.39 -18.21 2.70
N GLY A 64 42.04 -17.68 3.87
CA GLY A 64 42.81 -17.79 5.11
C GLY A 64 43.01 -19.23 5.62
N LEU A 65 42.19 -20.19 5.21
CA LEU A 65 42.34 -21.62 5.56
C LEU A 65 43.54 -22.28 4.87
N ASN A 66 43.96 -21.74 3.71
CA ASN A 66 45.06 -22.28 2.91
C ASN A 66 46.44 -21.73 3.33
N ARG A 67 46.51 -20.91 4.39
CA ARG A 67 47.79 -20.33 4.84
C ARG A 67 48.72 -21.41 5.42
N PRO A 68 50.01 -21.44 5.03
CA PRO A 68 50.99 -22.37 5.60
C PRO A 68 51.14 -22.12 7.11
N GLY A 69 51.17 -23.19 7.91
CA GLY A 69 51.37 -23.13 9.36
C GLY A 69 50.10 -23.23 10.23
N LEU A 70 48.93 -23.46 9.63
CA LEU A 70 47.69 -23.70 10.38
C LEU A 70 47.58 -25.16 10.87
N GLY A 71 47.43 -25.33 12.18
CA GLY A 71 47.08 -26.62 12.77
C GLY A 71 45.63 -27.03 12.46
N GLU A 72 45.34 -28.33 12.48
CA GLU A 72 44.01 -28.87 12.13
C GLU A 72 42.88 -28.33 13.02
N ALA A 73 43.12 -28.13 14.32
CA ALA A 73 42.15 -27.54 15.24
C ALA A 73 41.77 -26.09 14.84
N GLN A 74 42.75 -25.29 14.41
CA GLN A 74 42.53 -23.91 13.95
C GLN A 74 41.80 -23.84 12.60
N LYS A 75 42.00 -24.83 11.72
CA LYS A 75 41.24 -24.94 10.46
C LYS A 75 39.78 -25.30 10.73
N LEU A 76 39.53 -26.20 11.69
CA LEU A 76 38.17 -26.62 12.06
C LEU A 76 37.38 -25.45 12.67
N GLU A 77 37.99 -24.71 13.60
CA GLU A 77 37.37 -23.52 14.22
C GLU A 77 37.03 -22.44 13.19
N ARG A 78 37.94 -22.18 12.23
CA ARG A 78 37.69 -21.22 11.16
C ARG A 78 36.62 -21.69 10.18
N LYS A 79 36.53 -22.97 9.85
CA LYS A 79 35.45 -23.52 9.02
C LYS A 79 34.09 -23.33 9.68
N ALA A 80 33.96 -23.69 10.96
CA ALA A 80 32.72 -23.50 11.71
C ALA A 80 32.29 -22.02 11.71
N LYS A 81 33.24 -21.10 11.89
CA LYS A 81 32.96 -19.66 11.83
C LYS A 81 32.51 -19.18 10.44
N THR A 82 33.08 -19.72 9.36
CA THR A 82 32.65 -19.40 7.99
C THR A 82 31.26 -19.95 7.70
N GLU A 83 30.91 -21.12 8.23
CA GLU A 83 29.58 -21.73 8.07
C GLU A 83 28.47 -20.94 8.78
N ASP A 84 28.79 -20.20 9.85
CA ASP A 84 27.82 -19.37 10.57
C ASP A 84 27.52 -18.02 9.89
N LEU A 85 28.45 -17.50 9.07
CA LEU A 85 28.34 -16.17 8.43
C LEU A 85 27.04 -15.94 7.63
N PRO A 86 26.52 -16.90 6.82
CA PRO A 86 25.26 -16.72 6.11
C PRO A 86 24.08 -16.48 7.05
N SER A 87 24.08 -17.12 8.21
CA SER A 87 23.02 -16.95 9.21
C SER A 87 23.05 -15.55 9.85
N GLU A 88 24.25 -15.02 10.12
CA GLU A 88 24.43 -13.66 10.62
C GLU A 88 24.03 -12.62 9.57
N ALA A 89 24.45 -12.82 8.33
CA ALA A 89 24.07 -11.96 7.21
C ALA A 89 22.55 -11.90 7.05
N GLN A 90 21.87 -13.05 7.17
CA GLN A 90 20.42 -13.12 7.08
C GLN A 90 19.73 -12.37 8.22
N ARG A 91 20.18 -12.54 9.48
CA ARG A 91 19.67 -11.75 10.62
C ARG A 91 19.82 -10.25 10.37
N LYS A 92 20.97 -9.83 9.84
CA LYS A 92 21.22 -8.41 9.54
C LYS A 92 20.31 -7.87 8.44
N ILE A 93 20.03 -8.68 7.41
CA ILE A 93 19.07 -8.34 6.36
C ILE A 93 17.65 -8.19 6.93
N ASP A 94 17.26 -9.06 7.87
CA ASP A 94 15.95 -8.97 8.51
C ASP A 94 15.82 -7.74 9.41
N ASP A 95 16.88 -7.35 10.12
CA ASP A 95 16.95 -6.06 10.82
C ASP A 95 16.77 -4.88 9.86
N LEU A 96 17.39 -4.92 8.68
CA LEU A 96 17.21 -3.88 7.66
C LEU A 96 15.76 -3.84 7.17
N ARG A 97 15.14 -4.98 6.90
CA ARG A 97 13.72 -5.05 6.50
C ARG A 97 12.81 -4.45 7.57
N GLN A 98 13.08 -4.73 8.84
CA GLN A 98 12.32 -4.18 9.95
C GLN A 98 12.56 -2.67 10.11
N LYS A 99 13.81 -2.20 9.96
CA LYS A 99 14.17 -0.76 10.00
C LYS A 99 13.45 0.04 8.93
N TYR A 100 13.33 -0.50 7.72
CA TYR A 100 12.67 0.16 6.60
C TYR A 100 11.16 -0.13 6.52
N ARG A 101 10.58 -0.77 7.54
CA ARG A 101 9.15 -1.06 7.58
C ARG A 101 8.33 0.22 7.77
N ILE A 102 7.46 0.50 6.83
CA ILE A 102 6.53 1.64 6.89
C ILE A 102 5.17 1.13 7.37
N ARG A 103 4.56 1.82 8.34
CA ARG A 103 3.19 1.57 8.79
C ARG A 103 2.38 2.86 8.68
N LEU A 104 1.35 2.84 7.85
CA LEU A 104 0.39 3.93 7.74
C LEU A 104 -0.84 3.59 8.58
N LYS A 105 -1.30 4.53 9.41
CA LYS A 105 -2.56 4.42 10.15
C LYS A 105 -3.45 5.59 9.74
N VAL A 106 -4.60 5.27 9.15
CA VAL A 106 -5.63 6.25 8.80
C VAL A 106 -6.76 6.09 9.81
N MET A 107 -7.24 7.20 10.36
CA MET A 107 -8.39 7.24 11.26
C MET A 107 -9.29 8.39 10.87
N PRO A 108 -10.62 8.22 10.90
CA PRO A 108 -11.53 9.34 10.67
C PRO A 108 -11.42 10.32 11.84
N SER A 109 -11.28 11.62 11.55
CA SER A 109 -11.29 12.69 12.56
C SER A 109 -12.69 13.23 12.84
N GLY A 110 -13.57 13.15 11.85
CA GLY A 110 -14.95 13.59 11.95
C GLY A 110 -15.68 13.38 10.61
N ALA A 111 -17.00 13.46 10.66
CA ALA A 111 -17.85 13.41 9.47
C ALA A 111 -18.87 14.54 9.56
N VAL A 112 -19.13 15.20 8.44
CA VAL A 112 -20.18 16.21 8.30
C VAL A 112 -21.25 15.63 7.40
N ARG A 113 -22.50 15.66 7.86
CA ARG A 113 -23.65 15.22 7.09
C ARG A 113 -24.47 16.44 6.72
N ILE A 114 -24.67 16.63 5.42
CA ILE A 114 -25.36 17.79 4.87
C ILE A 114 -26.67 17.30 4.24
N LEU A 115 -27.77 17.93 4.62
CA LEU A 115 -29.04 17.80 3.91
C LEU A 115 -29.14 18.98 2.94
N THR A 116 -29.21 18.68 1.65
CA THR A 116 -29.31 19.69 0.59
C THR A 116 -30.25 19.19 -0.49
N ASP A 117 -30.86 20.11 -1.23
CA ASP A 117 -31.54 19.79 -2.46
C ASP A 117 -30.50 19.28 -3.49
N VAL A 118 -30.90 18.28 -4.26
CA VAL A 118 -30.07 17.65 -5.29
C VAL A 118 -30.80 17.76 -6.61
N VAL A 119 -30.07 18.11 -7.68
CA VAL A 119 -30.61 18.08 -9.03
C VAL A 119 -30.25 16.71 -9.64
N GLN A 120 -31.27 15.91 -9.92
CA GLN A 120 -31.10 14.63 -10.62
C GLN A 120 -31.23 14.86 -12.13
N LEU A 121 -30.19 14.46 -12.86
CA LEU A 121 -30.14 14.47 -14.31
C LEU A 121 -30.37 13.04 -14.81
N MET A 122 -31.44 12.83 -15.56
CA MET A 122 -31.69 11.57 -16.27
C MET A 122 -31.04 11.66 -17.65
N VAL A 123 -30.07 10.78 -17.91
CA VAL A 123 -29.35 10.77 -19.18
C VAL A 123 -29.36 9.38 -19.80
N THR A 124 -29.54 9.33 -21.12
CA THR A 124 -29.43 8.11 -21.90
C THR A 124 -28.02 7.99 -22.46
N VAL A 125 -27.29 6.96 -22.05
CA VAL A 125 -25.96 6.63 -22.58
C VAL A 125 -26.11 5.57 -23.65
N GLN A 126 -25.67 5.90 -24.86
CA GLN A 126 -25.61 4.98 -25.99
C GLN A 126 -24.15 4.65 -26.34
N TYR A 127 -23.79 3.37 -26.29
CA TYR A 127 -22.50 2.87 -26.73
C TYR A 127 -22.68 1.67 -27.66
N LYS A 128 -22.36 1.85 -28.95
CA LYS A 128 -22.63 0.87 -30.01
C LYS A 128 -24.13 0.48 -30.04
N ARG A 129 -24.45 -0.77 -29.73
CA ARG A 129 -25.83 -1.30 -29.65
C ARG A 129 -26.41 -1.31 -28.24
N LEU A 130 -25.64 -0.87 -27.24
CA LEU A 130 -26.09 -0.78 -25.85
C LEU A 130 -26.66 0.61 -25.61
N ILE A 131 -27.88 0.67 -25.10
CA ILE A 131 -28.56 1.89 -24.66
C ILE A 131 -28.91 1.68 -23.20
N ARG A 132 -28.57 2.64 -22.34
CA ARG A 132 -28.87 2.59 -20.92
C ARG A 132 -29.24 3.97 -20.39
N ASP A 133 -30.35 4.05 -19.69
CA ASP A 133 -30.72 5.24 -18.92
C ASP A 133 -30.03 5.19 -17.56
N ILE A 134 -29.36 6.27 -17.20
CA ILE A 134 -28.67 6.42 -15.93
C ILE A 134 -29.06 7.75 -15.27
N SER A 135 -29.04 7.74 -13.94
CA SER A 135 -29.23 8.95 -13.15
C SER A 135 -27.87 9.47 -12.68
N ILE A 136 -27.61 10.74 -12.93
CA ILE A 136 -26.45 11.46 -12.44
C ILE A 136 -26.96 12.54 -11.49
N PHE A 137 -26.28 12.74 -10.38
CA PHE A 137 -26.67 13.74 -9.38
C PHE A 137 -25.71 14.92 -9.45
N TRP A 138 -26.24 16.14 -9.53
CA TRP A 138 -25.47 17.35 -9.35
C TRP A 138 -25.35 17.67 -7.87
N ASN A 139 -24.13 17.64 -7.36
CA ASN A 139 -23.83 17.89 -5.96
C ASN A 139 -23.68 19.40 -5.73
N GLN A 140 -24.65 19.99 -5.03
CA GLN A 140 -24.66 21.43 -4.74
C GLN A 140 -23.55 21.88 -3.79
N VAL A 141 -22.97 20.96 -3.01
CA VAL A 141 -21.90 21.28 -2.06
C VAL A 141 -20.55 21.35 -2.77
N THR A 142 -20.28 20.40 -3.66
CA THR A 142 -19.00 20.31 -4.38
C THR A 142 -19.02 21.00 -5.74
N LEU A 143 -20.21 21.39 -6.23
CA LEU A 143 -20.46 22.01 -7.54
C LEU A 143 -19.92 21.15 -8.70
N VAL A 144 -19.99 19.83 -8.54
CA VAL A 144 -19.63 18.85 -9.56
C VAL A 144 -20.72 17.77 -9.66
N LEU A 145 -20.76 17.05 -10.79
CA LEU A 145 -21.56 15.85 -10.89
C LEU A 145 -20.96 14.77 -10.00
N ASP A 146 -21.77 14.14 -9.17
CA ASP A 146 -21.33 13.01 -8.36
C ASP A 146 -20.83 11.90 -9.28
N PRO A 147 -19.64 11.35 -9.01
CA PRO A 147 -19.07 10.32 -9.85
C PRO A 147 -19.96 9.08 -9.82
N LEU A 148 -20.27 8.55 -10.99
CA LEU A 148 -20.88 7.24 -11.10
C LEU A 148 -19.93 6.18 -10.55
N VAL A 149 -20.46 5.15 -9.92
CA VAL A 149 -19.68 4.01 -9.42
C VAL A 149 -19.99 2.76 -10.25
N CYS A 150 -18.99 1.90 -10.43
CA CYS A 150 -19.18 0.64 -11.12
C CYS A 150 -20.02 -0.31 -10.27
N GLU A 151 -21.07 -0.88 -10.84
CA GLU A 151 -21.97 -1.82 -10.16
C GLU A 151 -21.28 -3.14 -9.78
N THR A 152 -20.17 -3.48 -10.46
CA THR A 152 -19.41 -4.71 -10.17
C THR A 152 -18.34 -4.51 -9.09
N CYS A 153 -17.54 -3.44 -9.20
CA CYS A 153 -16.37 -3.25 -8.33
C CYS A 153 -16.51 -2.11 -7.31
N GLY A 154 -17.58 -1.31 -7.38
CA GLY A 154 -17.84 -0.18 -6.49
C GLY A 154 -16.93 1.03 -6.68
N LYS A 155 -15.91 0.97 -7.56
CA LYS A 155 -15.00 2.09 -7.81
C LYS A 155 -15.64 3.17 -8.69
N THR A 156 -15.21 4.42 -8.52
CA THR A 156 -15.58 5.53 -9.40
C THR A 156 -15.30 5.20 -10.88
N LEU A 157 -16.32 5.35 -11.72
CA LEU A 157 -16.24 5.16 -13.16
C LEU A 157 -15.44 6.30 -13.79
N GLN A 158 -14.21 6.00 -14.18
CA GLN A 158 -13.42 6.87 -15.06
C GLN A 158 -13.52 6.45 -16.53
N ARG A 159 -14.04 5.25 -16.80
CA ARG A 159 -14.19 4.65 -18.14
C ARG A 159 -15.50 3.87 -18.18
N ALA A 160 -16.06 3.72 -19.39
CA ALA A 160 -17.32 3.00 -19.62
C ALA A 160 -17.27 1.49 -19.31
N TYR A 161 -16.09 0.93 -19.04
CA TYR A 161 -15.91 -0.49 -18.73
C TYR A 161 -14.99 -0.65 -17.52
N CYS A 162 -15.37 -1.56 -16.62
CA CYS A 162 -14.48 -2.08 -15.58
C CYS A 162 -13.67 -3.24 -16.17
N ARG A 163 -12.35 -3.25 -16.01
CA ARG A 163 -11.47 -4.39 -16.31
C ARG A 163 -11.17 -5.17 -15.05
#